data_AF-A0A7X5QV97-F1
#
_entry.id   AF-A0A7X5QV97-F1
#
_cell.length_a   1.000
_cell.length_b   1.000
_cell.length_c   1.000
_cell.angle_alpha   90.00
_cell.angle_beta   90.00
_cell.angle_gamma   90.00
#
_symmetry.space_group_name_H-M   'P 1'
#
loop_
_entity.id
_entity.type
_entity.pdbx_description
1 polymer ?
#
loop_
_entity_poly.entity_id
_entity_poly.type
_entity_poly.pdbx_seq_one_letter_code
_entity_poly.pdbx_strand_id
1 'polypeptide(L)'
;MKKLLRLPSSYLCLPMLLACGITAFTYDLPEGYGQGILLLAIVAAGILLVDMLFGVRLPGADRFRERHYAGTREGFVALAFAGVVVVFCVLDVALFPVPLISDPSSYAVLEPGREHLRHVSDMCWTLPVVGLLCARHPALRHGLVIVGLVFPVLVIDRNRIFAGLFSIAFVLALRRDAARPWPWATIAALAVTGCVVFSVLGTLRSGSIENVRLPFGDLYKAAPQGVKWLLLYVSAGPYNFASMVAKHYANPDFLFHQLVPGSGPLLTADTDIPLDAANINVGTEYLPFLLAWGVRGAVTSMVAAYLLLLWCVRRLRPGVPLFGLLMFLRIAYVSMMSPFAPQIFIWMNGGFLVLCLLLQLLAGLLPNRHLLLPVPPDPLDEFPAWPTTTKSI
;
A
#
# COMPACT_ATOMS: atom_id res chain seq x y z
N MET A 1 7.46 1.15 21.14
CA MET A 1 7.38 1.06 19.66
C MET A 1 7.28 -0.37 19.12
N LYS A 2 8.15 -1.33 19.49
CA LYS A 2 8.09 -2.74 18.99
C LYS A 2 6.73 -3.43 19.18
N LYS A 3 5.95 -3.07 20.22
CA LYS A 3 4.64 -3.67 20.50
C LYS A 3 3.53 -3.13 19.59
N LEU A 4 3.59 -1.86 19.18
CA LEU A 4 2.58 -1.20 18.32
C LEU A 4 2.64 -1.71 16.89
N LEU A 5 3.82 -1.80 16.27
CA LEU A 5 3.97 -2.36 14.91
C LEU A 5 3.54 -3.83 14.80
N ARG A 6 3.42 -4.53 15.91
CA ARG A 6 2.92 -5.92 15.95
C ARG A 6 1.40 -6.00 16.10
N LEU A 7 0.71 -4.87 16.32
CA LEU A 7 -0.75 -4.79 16.32
C LEU A 7 -1.26 -4.69 14.87
N PRO A 8 -2.14 -5.60 14.45
CA PRO A 8 -2.79 -5.53 13.14
C PRO A 8 -3.49 -4.18 12.90
N SER A 9 -4.21 -3.66 13.90
CA SER A 9 -4.91 -2.37 13.82
C SER A 9 -3.98 -1.18 13.61
N SER A 10 -2.70 -1.26 13.95
CA SER A 10 -1.79 -0.11 13.80
C SER A 10 -1.59 0.30 12.33
N TYR A 11 -1.73 -0.61 11.38
CA TYR A 11 -1.62 -0.33 9.95
C TYR A 11 -2.87 0.36 9.37
N LEU A 12 -3.99 0.34 10.08
CA LEU A 12 -5.26 0.93 9.67
C LEU A 12 -5.57 2.19 10.48
N CYS A 13 -5.53 2.05 11.81
CA CYS A 13 -6.06 3.05 12.72
C CYS A 13 -5.09 4.21 12.96
N LEU A 14 -3.77 3.97 13.04
CA LEU A 14 -2.81 5.07 13.23
C LEU A 14 -2.76 6.02 12.02
N PRO A 15 -2.70 5.53 10.76
CA PRO A 15 -2.79 6.40 9.59
C PRO A 15 -4.11 7.16 9.53
N MET A 16 -5.24 6.52 9.89
CA MET A 16 -6.54 7.19 9.93
C MET A 16 -6.61 8.28 11.00
N LEU A 17 -6.14 8.01 12.22
CA LEU A 17 -6.09 8.99 13.30
C LEU A 17 -5.16 10.16 12.94
N LEU A 18 -4.01 9.87 12.34
CA LEU A 18 -3.06 10.88 11.86
C LEU A 18 -3.72 11.74 10.78
N ALA A 19 -4.38 11.13 9.80
CA ALA A 19 -5.08 11.84 8.74
C ALA A 19 -6.20 12.73 9.30
N CYS A 20 -7.01 12.22 10.22
CA CYS A 20 -8.06 13.01 10.89
C CYS A 20 -7.47 14.22 11.64
N GLY A 21 -6.37 14.02 12.37
CA GLY A 21 -5.67 15.10 13.06
C GLY A 21 -5.11 16.15 12.09
N ILE A 22 -4.42 15.70 11.04
CA ILE A 22 -3.90 16.60 9.99
C ILE A 22 -5.05 17.36 9.33
N THR A 23 -6.17 16.72 9.00
CA THR A 23 -7.35 17.40 8.45
C THR A 23 -7.85 18.50 9.38
N ALA A 24 -7.96 18.24 10.68
CA ALA A 24 -8.41 19.24 11.65
C ALA A 24 -7.47 20.46 11.75
N PHE A 25 -6.17 20.29 11.50
CA PHE A 25 -5.20 21.40 11.49
C PHE A 25 -4.99 22.05 10.11
N THR A 26 -5.39 21.38 9.03
CA THR A 26 -5.15 21.83 7.65
C THR A 26 -6.28 22.71 7.12
N TYR A 27 -7.51 22.51 7.61
CA TYR A 27 -8.71 23.21 7.12
C TYR A 27 -9.40 24.03 8.22
N ASP A 28 -9.92 25.18 7.83
CA ASP A 28 -10.94 25.91 8.58
C ASP A 28 -12.28 25.20 8.33
N LEU A 29 -12.58 24.20 9.16
CA LEU A 29 -13.68 23.27 8.92
C LEU A 29 -15.05 23.97 8.92
N PRO A 30 -15.85 23.83 7.85
CA PRO A 30 -17.23 24.29 7.84
C PRO A 30 -18.09 23.63 8.91
N GLU A 31 -19.21 24.26 9.26
CA GLU A 31 -20.14 23.73 10.25
C GLU A 31 -20.62 22.32 9.87
N GLY A 32 -20.67 21.43 10.87
CA GLY A 32 -21.06 20.02 10.70
C GLY A 32 -19.95 19.07 10.24
N TYR A 33 -18.89 19.55 9.58
CA TYR A 33 -17.85 18.66 9.03
C TYR A 33 -17.05 17.94 10.12
N GLY A 34 -16.90 18.57 11.29
CA GLY A 34 -16.24 17.96 12.44
C GLY A 34 -16.85 16.61 12.86
N GLN A 35 -18.15 16.38 12.63
CA GLN A 35 -18.81 15.13 12.99
C GLN A 35 -18.27 13.92 12.21
N GLY A 36 -18.05 14.07 10.90
CA GLY A 36 -17.52 13.00 10.07
C GLY A 36 -16.06 12.66 10.40
N ILE A 37 -15.25 13.67 10.71
CA ILE A 37 -13.86 13.48 11.17
C ILE A 37 -13.85 12.76 12.52
N LEU A 38 -14.69 13.21 13.45
CA LEU A 38 -14.81 12.61 14.78
C LEU A 38 -15.28 11.15 14.69
N LEU A 39 -16.22 10.85 13.81
CA LEU A 39 -16.67 9.47 13.55
C LEU A 39 -15.50 8.57 13.12
N LEU A 40 -14.73 8.99 12.12
CA LEU A 40 -13.55 8.22 11.66
C LEU A 40 -12.54 8.00 12.79
N ALA A 41 -12.28 9.05 13.58
CA ALA A 41 -11.35 8.98 14.71
C ALA A 41 -11.84 8.05 15.83
N ILE A 42 -13.11 8.14 16.23
CA ILE A 42 -13.70 7.29 17.27
C ILE A 42 -13.69 5.83 16.84
N VAL A 43 -14.08 5.53 15.60
CA VAL A 43 -14.10 4.14 15.11
C VAL A 43 -12.69 3.58 15.01
N ALA A 44 -11.72 4.35 14.51
CA ALA A 44 -10.32 3.95 14.46
C ALA A 44 -9.74 3.70 15.88
N ALA A 45 -10.01 4.61 16.84
CA ALA A 45 -9.59 4.44 18.22
C ALA A 45 -10.26 3.23 18.89
N GLY A 46 -11.55 3.01 18.61
CA GLY A 46 -12.30 1.85 19.10
C GLY A 46 -11.73 0.53 18.58
N ILE A 47 -11.43 0.43 17.28
CA ILE A 47 -10.77 -0.74 16.70
C ILE A 47 -9.40 -0.98 17.32
N LEU A 48 -8.60 0.08 17.49
CA LEU A 48 -7.28 0.00 18.11
C LEU A 48 -7.38 -0.51 19.57
N LEU A 49 -8.33 0.01 20.34
CA LEU A 49 -8.60 -0.43 21.72
C LEU A 49 -9.02 -1.90 21.76
N VAL A 50 -9.96 -2.29 20.90
CA VAL A 50 -10.40 -3.67 20.77
C VAL A 50 -9.22 -4.59 20.42
N ASP A 51 -8.40 -4.25 19.44
CA ASP A 51 -7.22 -5.06 19.06
C ASP A 51 -6.19 -5.18 20.21
N MET A 52 -6.02 -4.11 21.00
CA MET A 52 -5.18 -4.17 22.20
C MET A 52 -5.66 -5.25 23.18
N LEU A 53 -6.98 -5.45 23.32
CA LEU A 53 -7.59 -6.47 24.17
C LEU A 53 -7.55 -7.89 23.56
N PHE A 54 -7.74 -8.04 22.25
CA PHE A 54 -7.84 -9.36 21.58
C PHE A 54 -6.51 -10.14 21.48
N GLY A 55 -5.38 -9.51 21.77
CA GLY A 55 -4.07 -10.19 21.89
C GLY A 55 -3.51 -10.79 20.60
N VAL A 56 -4.16 -10.63 19.44
CA VAL A 56 -3.63 -11.08 18.16
C VAL A 56 -2.48 -10.16 17.75
N ARG A 57 -1.28 -10.72 17.64
CA ARG A 57 -0.09 -9.99 17.20
C ARG A 57 0.56 -10.65 16.00
N LEU A 58 1.28 -9.86 15.22
CA LEU A 58 2.22 -10.38 14.23
C LEU A 58 3.22 -11.33 14.90
N PRO A 59 3.71 -12.36 14.18
CA PRO A 59 4.81 -13.20 14.63
C PRO A 59 6.02 -12.37 15.09
N GLY A 60 6.82 -12.90 16.02
CA GLY A 60 8.05 -12.24 16.46
C GLY A 60 9.04 -12.07 15.31
N ALA A 61 9.86 -11.03 15.36
CA ALA A 61 10.91 -10.75 14.36
C ALA A 61 11.84 -11.95 14.16
N ASP A 62 12.10 -12.72 15.21
CA ASP A 62 12.94 -13.93 15.15
C ASP A 62 12.40 -14.94 14.13
N ARG A 63 11.07 -15.15 14.09
CA ARG A 63 10.45 -16.06 13.10
C ARG A 63 10.58 -15.55 11.67
N PHE A 64 10.56 -14.23 11.45
CA PHE A 64 10.81 -13.65 10.13
C PHE A 64 12.27 -13.79 9.71
N ARG A 65 13.20 -13.72 10.66
CA ARG A 65 14.63 -13.87 10.43
C ARG A 65 15.01 -15.32 10.11
N GLU A 66 14.56 -16.26 10.94
CA GLU A 66 14.83 -17.70 10.83
C GLU A 66 14.26 -18.31 9.54
N ARG A 67 13.21 -17.71 8.98
CA ARG A 67 12.58 -18.24 7.77
C ARG A 67 13.43 -17.95 6.52
N HIS A 68 13.85 -19.04 5.87
CA HIS A 68 14.54 -19.01 4.59
C HIS A 68 13.61 -19.53 3.48
N TYR A 69 13.41 -18.73 2.43
CA TYR A 69 12.56 -19.10 1.30
C TYR A 69 13.37 -19.56 0.08
N ALA A 70 14.64 -19.17 -0.01
CA ALA A 70 15.51 -19.49 -1.13
C ALA A 70 15.79 -21.00 -1.24
N GLY A 71 15.42 -21.60 -2.38
CA GLY A 71 15.55 -23.04 -2.63
C GLY A 71 14.49 -23.89 -1.92
N THR A 72 13.40 -23.27 -1.45
CA THR A 72 12.19 -23.98 -1.02
C THR A 72 11.16 -24.02 -2.16
N ARG A 73 10.12 -24.86 -2.02
CA ARG A 73 8.99 -24.91 -2.98
C ARG A 73 8.29 -23.55 -3.10
N GLU A 74 8.08 -22.88 -1.97
CA GLU A 74 7.47 -21.53 -1.95
C GLU A 74 8.34 -20.53 -2.72
N GLY A 75 9.65 -20.54 -2.49
CA GLY A 75 10.58 -19.67 -3.20
C GLY A 75 10.63 -19.95 -4.70
N PHE A 76 10.54 -21.22 -5.12
CA PHE A 76 10.48 -21.59 -6.54
C PHE A 76 9.21 -21.04 -7.21
N VAL A 77 8.04 -21.29 -6.62
CA VAL A 77 6.76 -20.78 -7.15
C VAL A 77 6.74 -19.25 -7.18
N ALA A 78 7.28 -18.60 -6.15
CA ALA A 78 7.37 -17.14 -6.11
C ALA A 78 8.32 -16.56 -7.16
N LEU A 79 9.45 -17.21 -7.45
CA LEU A 79 10.36 -16.79 -8.52
C LEU A 79 9.72 -16.99 -9.90
N ALA A 80 8.97 -18.08 -10.11
CA ALA A 80 8.21 -18.29 -11.35
C ALA A 80 7.14 -17.21 -11.52
N PHE A 81 6.37 -16.91 -10.46
CA PHE A 81 5.42 -15.80 -10.43
C PHE A 81 6.09 -14.45 -10.74
N ALA A 82 7.23 -14.15 -10.11
CA ALA A 82 7.98 -12.93 -10.38
C ALA A 82 8.46 -12.86 -11.84
N GLY A 83 8.86 -13.97 -12.43
CA GLY A 83 9.20 -14.06 -13.85
C GLY A 83 8.03 -13.67 -14.75
N VAL A 84 6.82 -14.18 -14.48
CA VAL A 84 5.60 -13.79 -15.20
C VAL A 84 5.35 -12.28 -15.07
N VAL A 85 5.42 -11.73 -13.85
CA VAL A 85 5.22 -10.29 -13.63
C VAL A 85 6.26 -9.46 -14.40
N VAL A 86 7.54 -9.86 -14.41
CA VAL A 86 8.59 -9.17 -15.17
C VAL A 86 8.29 -9.19 -16.68
N VAL A 87 7.88 -10.33 -17.23
CA VAL A 87 7.48 -10.43 -18.65
C VAL A 87 6.36 -9.45 -18.96
N PHE A 88 5.34 -9.37 -18.11
CA PHE A 88 4.23 -8.44 -18.30
C PHE A 88 4.64 -6.97 -18.15
N CYS A 89 5.59 -6.64 -17.25
CA CYS A 89 6.16 -5.30 -17.15
C CYS A 89 6.89 -4.90 -18.44
N VAL A 90 7.66 -5.83 -19.04
CA VAL A 90 8.35 -5.60 -20.31
C VAL A 90 7.34 -5.43 -21.44
N LEU A 91 6.31 -6.29 -21.51
CA LEU A 91 5.26 -6.18 -22.53
C LEU A 91 4.49 -4.87 -22.44
N ASP A 92 4.14 -4.39 -21.24
CA ASP A 92 3.44 -3.11 -21.06
C ASP A 92 4.28 -1.93 -21.60
N VAL A 93 5.57 -1.89 -21.28
CA VAL A 93 6.49 -0.82 -21.75
C VAL A 93 6.85 -0.95 -23.24
N ALA A 94 6.87 -2.17 -23.78
CA ALA A 94 7.23 -2.42 -25.18
C ALA A 94 6.06 -2.22 -26.14
N LEU A 95 4.84 -2.57 -25.73
CA LEU A 95 3.65 -2.53 -26.57
C LEU A 95 2.90 -1.19 -26.49
N PHE A 96 3.08 -0.42 -25.40
CA PHE A 96 2.36 0.82 -25.18
C PHE A 96 3.31 2.00 -24.93
N PRO A 97 2.89 3.22 -25.29
CA PRO A 97 3.67 4.41 -24.99
C PRO A 97 3.89 4.56 -23.48
N VAL A 98 5.13 4.86 -23.12
CA VAL A 98 5.57 5.04 -21.72
C VAL A 98 5.06 6.39 -21.23
N PRO A 99 4.09 6.44 -20.28
CA PRO A 99 3.44 7.68 -19.88
C PRO A 99 4.42 8.78 -19.43
N LEU A 100 5.51 8.39 -18.75
CA LEU A 100 6.54 9.35 -18.31
C LEU A 100 7.29 10.02 -19.48
N ILE A 101 7.42 9.36 -20.62
CA ILE A 101 8.24 9.80 -21.75
C ILE A 101 7.37 10.46 -22.83
N SER A 102 6.21 9.88 -23.14
CA SER A 102 5.40 10.31 -24.27
C SER A 102 4.40 11.41 -23.90
N ASP A 103 3.60 11.17 -22.85
CA ASP A 103 2.51 12.06 -22.43
C ASP A 103 2.00 11.62 -21.05
N PRO A 104 2.27 12.38 -19.97
CA PRO A 104 1.78 12.08 -18.63
C PRO A 104 0.26 12.01 -18.51
N SER A 105 -0.48 12.68 -19.40
CA SER A 105 -1.94 12.67 -19.40
C SER A 105 -2.53 11.35 -19.92
N SER A 106 -1.75 10.60 -20.73
CA SER A 106 -2.14 9.29 -21.25
C SER A 106 -2.19 8.18 -20.19
N TYR A 107 -1.71 8.44 -18.96
CA TYR A 107 -1.84 7.51 -17.84
C TYR A 107 -3.31 7.10 -17.59
N ALA A 108 -4.24 8.07 -17.69
CA ALA A 108 -5.66 7.86 -17.41
C ALA A 108 -6.42 7.23 -18.59
N VAL A 109 -5.82 7.20 -19.78
CA VAL A 109 -6.42 6.60 -20.98
C VAL A 109 -5.89 5.18 -21.13
N LEU A 110 -6.67 4.21 -20.64
CA LEU A 110 -6.39 2.79 -20.82
C LEU A 110 -6.87 2.37 -22.20
N GLU A 111 -5.95 2.24 -23.15
CA GLU A 111 -6.25 1.63 -24.46
C GLU A 111 -6.77 0.19 -24.25
N PRO A 112 -7.71 -0.28 -25.10
CA PRO A 112 -8.21 -1.65 -25.04
C PRO A 112 -7.06 -2.66 -25.08
N GLY A 113 -6.98 -3.54 -24.09
CA GLY A 113 -5.89 -4.53 -23.94
C GLY A 113 -4.75 -4.11 -23.02
N ARG A 114 -4.45 -2.81 -22.89
CA ARG A 114 -3.46 -2.31 -21.91
C ARG A 114 -3.89 -2.61 -20.48
N GLU A 115 -5.19 -2.56 -20.20
CA GLU A 115 -5.78 -2.88 -18.90
C GLU A 115 -5.46 -4.30 -18.44
N HIS A 116 -5.53 -5.29 -19.34
CA HIS A 116 -5.23 -6.69 -19.00
C HIS A 116 -3.76 -6.90 -18.66
N LEU A 117 -2.85 -6.25 -19.40
CA LEU A 117 -1.43 -6.26 -19.09
C LEU A 117 -1.15 -5.56 -17.75
N ARG A 118 -1.76 -4.40 -17.54
CA ARG A 118 -1.66 -3.62 -16.29
C ARG A 118 -2.15 -4.38 -15.07
N HIS A 119 -3.18 -5.21 -15.17
CA HIS A 119 -3.60 -6.05 -14.04
C HIS A 119 -2.51 -6.99 -13.52
N VAL A 120 -1.61 -7.45 -14.39
CA VAL A 120 -0.49 -8.32 -14.02
C VAL A 120 0.78 -7.52 -13.73
N SER A 121 1.12 -6.53 -14.56
CA SER A 121 2.31 -5.68 -14.37
C SER A 121 2.20 -4.82 -13.11
N ASP A 122 1.00 -4.45 -12.67
CA ASP A 122 0.74 -3.78 -11.38
C ASP A 122 1.18 -4.61 -10.17
N MET A 123 1.36 -5.93 -10.33
CA MET A 123 1.90 -6.77 -9.26
C MET A 123 3.42 -6.62 -9.09
N CYS A 124 4.07 -5.72 -9.85
CA CYS A 124 5.49 -5.39 -9.77
C CYS A 124 5.98 -5.02 -8.35
N TRP A 125 5.10 -4.48 -7.50
CA TRP A 125 5.41 -4.16 -6.09
C TRP A 125 5.85 -5.40 -5.27
N THR A 126 5.50 -6.61 -5.74
CA THR A 126 5.93 -7.87 -5.10
C THR A 126 7.37 -8.26 -5.43
N LEU A 127 7.92 -7.77 -6.56
CA LEU A 127 9.24 -8.17 -7.07
C LEU A 127 10.37 -7.87 -6.07
N PRO A 128 10.42 -6.69 -5.40
CA PRO A 128 11.44 -6.45 -4.41
C PRO A 128 11.38 -7.43 -3.23
N VAL A 129 10.18 -7.80 -2.78
CA VAL A 129 9.99 -8.77 -1.69
C VAL A 129 10.48 -10.16 -2.12
N VAL A 130 10.08 -10.62 -3.31
CA VAL A 130 10.52 -11.91 -3.85
C VAL A 130 12.02 -11.92 -4.08
N GLY A 131 12.60 -10.85 -4.63
CA GLY A 131 14.04 -10.71 -4.82
C GLY A 131 14.83 -10.79 -3.52
N LEU A 132 14.39 -10.06 -2.48
CA LEU A 132 15.06 -10.03 -1.18
C LEU A 132 14.94 -11.36 -0.41
N LEU A 133 13.84 -12.10 -0.59
CA LEU A 133 13.54 -13.30 0.22
C LEU A 133 13.89 -14.62 -0.49
N CYS A 134 13.79 -14.67 -1.82
CA CYS A 134 13.86 -15.92 -2.59
C CYS A 134 15.11 -16.04 -3.47
N ALA A 135 15.72 -14.92 -3.90
CA ALA A 135 16.87 -14.95 -4.79
C ALA A 135 18.20 -15.18 -4.02
N ARG A 136 18.90 -16.27 -4.39
CA ARG A 136 20.27 -16.56 -3.93
C ARG A 136 21.30 -15.71 -4.67
N HIS A 137 21.15 -15.61 -5.99
CA HIS A 137 22.11 -14.89 -6.83
C HIS A 137 21.94 -13.36 -6.70
N PRO A 138 23.02 -12.60 -6.46
CA PRO A 138 22.93 -11.16 -6.24
C PRO A 138 22.36 -10.43 -7.46
N ALA A 139 22.72 -10.82 -8.69
CA ALA A 139 22.20 -10.17 -9.89
C ALA A 139 20.67 -10.30 -10.02
N LEU A 140 20.12 -11.49 -9.72
CA LEU A 140 18.67 -11.71 -9.76
C LEU A 140 17.95 -10.91 -8.67
N ARG A 141 18.53 -10.87 -7.47
CA ARG A 141 18.02 -10.06 -6.35
C ARG A 141 17.92 -8.58 -6.73
N HIS A 142 19.03 -7.99 -7.19
CA HIS A 142 19.06 -6.58 -7.57
C HIS A 142 18.18 -6.31 -8.78
N GLY A 143 18.16 -7.19 -9.78
CA GLY A 143 17.29 -7.07 -10.95
C GLY A 143 15.81 -6.99 -10.58
N LEU A 144 15.33 -7.88 -9.71
CA LEU A 144 13.93 -7.87 -9.25
C LEU A 144 13.58 -6.61 -8.45
N VAL A 145 14.49 -6.13 -7.59
CA VAL A 145 14.30 -4.88 -6.85
C VAL A 145 14.25 -3.68 -7.80
N ILE A 146 15.18 -3.60 -8.75
CA ILE A 146 15.24 -2.51 -9.73
C ILE A 146 13.97 -2.48 -10.58
N VAL A 147 13.56 -3.62 -11.15
CA VAL A 147 12.35 -3.68 -11.98
C VAL A 147 11.13 -3.25 -11.17
N GLY A 148 10.98 -3.75 -9.93
CA GLY A 148 9.85 -3.41 -9.06
C GLY A 148 9.77 -1.94 -8.63
N LEU A 149 10.87 -1.18 -8.73
CA LEU A 149 10.91 0.25 -8.40
C LEU A 149 10.88 1.15 -9.63
N VAL A 150 11.58 0.77 -10.71
CA VAL A 150 11.68 1.56 -11.94
C VAL A 150 10.42 1.46 -12.78
N PHE A 151 9.84 0.26 -12.93
CA PHE A 151 8.62 0.09 -13.73
C PHE A 151 7.49 1.04 -13.30
N PRO A 152 7.10 1.11 -12.02
CA PRO A 152 6.01 2.01 -11.64
C PRO A 152 6.37 3.49 -11.74
N VAL A 153 7.65 3.88 -11.77
CA VAL A 153 8.07 5.25 -12.14
C VAL A 153 7.79 5.53 -13.62
N LEU A 154 8.15 4.60 -14.51
CA LEU A 154 7.92 4.73 -15.96
C LEU A 154 6.43 4.88 -16.30
N VAL A 155 5.56 4.18 -15.56
CA VAL A 155 4.11 4.26 -15.76
C VAL A 155 3.41 5.29 -14.86
N ILE A 156 4.14 6.13 -14.11
CA ILE A 156 3.59 7.18 -13.22
C ILE A 156 2.60 6.58 -12.18
N ASP A 157 2.85 5.36 -11.73
CA ASP A 157 2.05 4.70 -10.70
C ASP A 157 2.66 4.87 -9.30
N ARG A 158 2.23 5.96 -8.65
CA ARG A 158 2.61 6.31 -7.27
C ARG A 158 2.26 5.22 -6.26
N ASN A 159 1.14 4.53 -6.46
CA ASN A 159 0.63 3.56 -5.52
C ASN A 159 1.50 2.30 -5.47
N ARG A 160 2.04 1.87 -6.62
CA ARG A 160 2.94 0.71 -6.68
C ARG A 160 4.33 1.00 -6.16
N ILE A 161 4.84 2.22 -6.41
CA ILE A 161 6.11 2.67 -5.82
C ILE A 161 6.02 2.58 -4.30
N PHE A 162 4.99 3.17 -3.69
CA PHE A 162 4.84 3.14 -2.24
C PHE A 162 4.59 1.73 -1.70
N ALA A 163 3.82 0.89 -2.39
CA ALA A 163 3.64 -0.50 -1.99
C ALA A 163 5.00 -1.25 -1.97
N GLY A 164 5.84 -1.03 -2.97
CA GLY A 164 7.19 -1.60 -3.03
C GLY A 164 8.10 -1.09 -1.92
N LEU A 165 8.19 0.24 -1.74
CA LEU A 165 8.99 0.87 -0.68
C LEU A 165 8.54 0.44 0.72
N PHE A 166 7.23 0.44 0.99
CA PHE A 166 6.64 -0.05 2.24
C PHE A 166 7.04 -1.50 2.49
N SER A 167 6.92 -2.35 1.47
CA SER A 167 7.22 -3.79 1.60
C SER A 167 8.71 -4.05 1.85
N ILE A 168 9.60 -3.31 1.18
CA ILE A 168 11.05 -3.35 1.44
C ILE A 168 11.34 -2.92 2.87
N ALA A 169 10.83 -1.75 3.29
CA ALA A 169 11.07 -1.22 4.63
C ALA A 169 10.56 -2.19 5.71
N PHE A 170 9.38 -2.81 5.49
CA PHE A 170 8.81 -3.80 6.38
C PHE A 170 9.69 -5.05 6.50
N VAL A 171 10.11 -5.63 5.37
CA VAL A 171 10.97 -6.83 5.36
C VAL A 171 12.31 -6.54 6.03
N LEU A 172 12.92 -5.39 5.74
CA LEU A 172 14.16 -4.96 6.38
C LEU A 172 13.97 -4.78 7.89
N ALA A 173 12.89 -4.14 8.32
CA ALA A 173 12.62 -3.90 9.74
C ALA A 173 12.39 -5.20 10.53
N LEU A 174 11.65 -6.16 9.97
CA LEU A 174 11.29 -7.41 10.67
C LEU A 174 12.36 -8.51 10.61
N ARG A 175 13.24 -8.51 9.60
CA ARG A 175 14.37 -9.47 9.52
C ARG A 175 15.65 -8.95 10.16
N ARG A 176 15.65 -7.70 10.62
CA ARG A 176 16.77 -7.06 11.31
C ARG A 176 17.13 -7.79 12.60
N ASP A 177 18.42 -7.90 12.87
CA ASP A 177 18.90 -8.35 14.17
C ASP A 177 18.47 -7.38 15.30
N ALA A 178 17.97 -7.94 16.40
CA ALA A 178 17.48 -7.18 17.54
C ALA A 178 18.59 -6.38 18.23
N ALA A 179 19.83 -6.89 18.20
CA ALA A 179 21.01 -6.28 18.83
C ALA A 179 21.55 -5.06 18.07
N ARG A 180 21.28 -4.94 16.76
CA ARG A 180 21.70 -3.77 15.98
C ARG A 180 20.82 -2.55 16.31
N PRO A 181 21.26 -1.32 16.06
CA PRO A 181 20.39 -0.13 16.11
C PRO A 181 19.40 -0.12 14.95
N TRP A 182 18.30 0.62 15.09
CA TRP A 182 17.32 0.75 14.01
C TRP A 182 17.95 1.55 12.86
N PRO A 183 17.74 1.14 11.59
CA PRO A 183 18.28 1.86 10.44
C PRO A 183 17.44 3.10 10.14
N TRP A 184 17.30 4.00 11.12
CA TRP A 184 16.48 5.21 11.00
C TRP A 184 16.95 6.09 9.85
N ALA A 185 18.26 6.17 9.60
CA ALA A 185 18.80 6.89 8.46
C ALA A 185 18.28 6.32 7.13
N THR A 186 18.27 5.00 6.96
CA THR A 186 17.75 4.35 5.74
C THR A 186 16.23 4.49 5.63
N ILE A 187 15.51 4.29 6.72
CA ILE A 187 14.04 4.44 6.74
C ILE A 187 13.66 5.89 6.44
N ALA A 188 14.34 6.86 7.04
CA ALA A 188 14.15 8.28 6.78
C ALA A 188 14.52 8.64 5.34
N ALA A 189 15.64 8.14 4.82
CA ALA A 189 16.03 8.35 3.43
C ALA A 189 14.99 7.78 2.45
N LEU A 190 14.48 6.56 2.71
CA LEU A 190 13.41 5.96 1.91
C LEU A 190 12.11 6.76 2.00
N ALA A 191 11.75 7.24 3.20
CA ALA A 191 10.56 8.07 3.40
C ALA A 191 10.68 9.41 2.66
N VAL A 192 11.81 10.11 2.80
CA VAL A 192 12.08 11.38 2.11
C VAL A 192 12.09 11.16 0.60
N THR A 193 12.78 10.12 0.11
CA THR A 193 12.81 9.78 -1.33
C THR A 193 11.40 9.50 -1.84
N GLY A 194 10.61 8.73 -1.09
CA GLY A 194 9.21 8.46 -1.41
C GLY A 194 8.37 9.74 -1.47
N CYS A 195 8.51 10.63 -0.48
CA CYS A 195 7.83 11.94 -0.48
C CYS A 195 8.24 12.81 -1.66
N VAL A 196 9.53 12.87 -2.00
CA VAL A 196 10.04 13.65 -3.13
C VAL A 196 9.48 13.10 -4.45
N VAL A 197 9.62 11.80 -4.69
CA VAL A 197 9.08 11.14 -5.88
C VAL A 197 7.57 11.36 -5.97
N PHE A 198 6.86 11.27 -4.85
CA PHE A 198 5.43 11.53 -4.81
C PHE A 198 5.04 12.96 -5.15
N SER A 199 5.72 13.96 -4.57
CA SER A 199 5.45 15.37 -4.86
C SER A 199 5.79 15.71 -6.32
N VAL A 200 6.89 15.16 -6.86
CA VAL A 200 7.27 15.34 -8.27
C VAL A 200 6.24 14.70 -9.20
N LEU A 201 5.92 13.41 -9.01
CA LEU A 201 4.91 12.71 -9.83
C LEU A 201 3.52 13.34 -9.67
N GLY A 202 3.19 13.85 -8.48
CA GLY A 202 1.96 14.59 -8.22
C GLY A 202 1.89 15.89 -9.03
N THR A 203 2.97 16.66 -9.07
CA THR A 203 3.04 17.90 -9.85
C THR A 203 2.97 17.61 -11.36
N LEU A 204 3.68 16.59 -11.83
CA LEU A 204 3.67 16.16 -13.24
C LEU A 204 2.29 15.69 -13.70
N ARG A 205 1.51 15.06 -12.82
CA ARG A 205 0.18 14.51 -13.13
C ARG A 205 -0.96 15.51 -12.94
N SER A 206 -0.90 16.35 -11.92
CA SER A 206 -2.05 17.15 -11.46
C SER A 206 -1.89 18.66 -11.64
N GLY A 207 -0.77 19.16 -12.17
CA GLY A 207 -0.56 20.59 -12.42
C GLY A 207 -0.25 21.41 -11.15
N SER A 208 -0.56 22.71 -11.15
CA SER A 208 -0.32 23.61 -10.00
C SER A 208 -1.46 23.54 -8.97
N ILE A 209 -1.11 23.49 -7.67
CA ILE A 209 -2.05 23.54 -6.53
C ILE A 209 -2.78 24.88 -6.40
N GLU A 210 -2.27 25.95 -7.02
CA GLU A 210 -2.69 27.33 -6.75
C GLU A 210 -4.18 27.61 -7.01
N ASN A 211 -4.82 26.78 -7.83
CA ASN A 211 -6.23 26.93 -8.18
C ASN A 211 -7.20 26.14 -7.28
N VAL A 212 -6.71 25.40 -6.27
CA VAL A 212 -7.56 24.63 -5.34
C VAL A 212 -8.18 25.55 -4.30
N ARG A 213 -9.50 25.76 -4.40
CA ARG A 213 -10.27 26.61 -3.48
C ARG A 213 -10.97 25.78 -2.41
N LEU A 214 -10.20 25.27 -1.44
CA LEU A 214 -10.73 24.67 -0.22
C LEU A 214 -10.54 25.64 0.96
N PRO A 215 -11.32 25.52 2.05
CA PRO A 215 -11.18 26.37 3.23
C PRO A 215 -9.92 25.97 4.02
N PHE A 216 -8.75 26.29 3.48
CA PHE A 216 -7.47 25.97 4.08
C PHE A 216 -7.15 26.93 5.23
N GLY A 217 -6.71 26.38 6.37
CA GLY A 217 -6.22 27.15 7.51
C GLY A 217 -4.81 27.69 7.29
N ASP A 218 -4.31 28.41 8.29
CA ASP A 218 -3.02 29.12 8.22
C ASP A 218 -1.82 28.17 8.02
N LEU A 219 -1.87 26.97 8.62
CA LEU A 219 -0.83 25.95 8.48
C LEU A 219 -0.60 25.59 7.01
N TYR A 220 -1.67 25.37 6.25
CA TYR A 220 -1.58 25.01 4.83
C TYR A 220 -1.11 26.20 3.99
N LYS A 221 -1.66 27.39 4.25
CA LYS A 221 -1.33 28.62 3.51
C LYS A 221 0.16 28.95 3.62
N ALA A 222 0.75 28.79 4.81
CA ALA A 222 2.16 29.08 5.09
C ALA A 222 3.13 27.97 4.64
N ALA A 223 2.66 26.76 4.33
CA ALA A 223 3.51 25.64 3.98
C ALA A 223 4.18 25.81 2.59
N PRO A 224 5.39 25.29 2.36
CA PRO A 224 5.99 25.22 1.03
C PRO A 224 5.17 24.36 0.04
N GLN A 225 5.27 24.61 -1.26
CA GLN A 225 4.49 23.92 -2.30
C GLN A 225 4.56 22.38 -2.22
N GLY A 226 5.75 21.83 -1.99
CA GLY A 226 5.94 20.38 -1.86
C GLY A 226 5.20 19.80 -0.64
N VAL A 227 5.09 20.57 0.44
CA VAL A 227 4.38 20.19 1.68
C VAL A 227 2.87 20.36 1.50
N LYS A 228 2.40 21.37 0.77
CA LYS A 228 0.99 21.55 0.43
C LYS A 228 0.41 20.32 -0.27
N TRP A 229 1.16 19.70 -1.19
CA TRP A 229 0.76 18.43 -1.81
C TRP A 229 0.62 17.31 -0.79
N LEU A 230 1.59 17.15 0.11
CA LEU A 230 1.53 16.10 1.14
C LEU A 230 0.35 16.30 2.09
N LEU A 231 0.15 17.53 2.58
CA LEU A 231 -0.98 17.88 3.45
C LEU A 231 -2.29 17.56 2.75
N LEU A 232 -2.50 18.11 1.54
CA LEU A 232 -3.72 17.90 0.76
C LEU A 232 -4.02 16.42 0.54
N TYR A 233 -3.02 15.62 0.15
CA TYR A 233 -3.23 14.20 -0.10
C TYR A 233 -3.56 13.40 1.17
N VAL A 234 -2.94 13.72 2.30
CA VAL A 234 -3.24 13.04 3.57
C VAL A 234 -4.60 13.47 4.13
N SER A 235 -5.01 14.72 3.89
CA SER A 235 -6.17 15.33 4.55
C SER A 235 -7.45 15.39 3.72
N ALA A 236 -7.36 15.32 2.39
CA ALA A 236 -8.51 15.48 1.49
C ALA A 236 -9.54 14.35 1.63
N GLY A 237 -9.10 13.11 1.85
CA GLY A 237 -10.02 11.99 2.02
C GLY A 237 -10.92 12.16 3.25
N PRO A 238 -10.39 12.35 4.48
CA PRO A 238 -11.23 12.61 5.65
C PRO A 238 -12.07 13.89 5.52
N TYR A 239 -11.55 14.94 4.86
CA TYR A 239 -12.32 16.16 4.57
C TYR A 239 -13.54 15.86 3.69
N ASN A 240 -13.33 15.17 2.56
CA ASN A 240 -14.41 14.82 1.64
C ASN A 240 -15.42 13.88 2.30
N PHE A 241 -14.96 12.90 3.08
CA PHE A 241 -15.83 12.06 3.89
C PHE A 241 -16.71 12.88 4.84
N ALA A 242 -16.11 13.81 5.58
CA ALA A 242 -16.83 14.71 6.48
C ALA A 242 -17.85 15.59 5.76
N SER A 243 -17.49 16.11 4.58
CA SER A 243 -18.38 16.92 3.76
C SER A 243 -19.64 16.15 3.35
N MET A 244 -19.49 14.88 2.96
CA MET A 244 -20.61 14.04 2.55
C MET A 244 -21.50 13.65 3.73
N VAL A 245 -20.93 13.42 4.91
CA VAL A 245 -21.70 13.22 6.15
C VAL A 245 -22.57 14.45 6.43
N ALA A 246 -21.98 15.65 6.41
CA ALA A 246 -22.67 16.89 6.72
C ALA A 246 -23.75 17.26 5.68
N LYS A 247 -23.49 16.94 4.41
CA LYS A 247 -24.43 17.20 3.30
C LYS A 247 -25.51 16.12 3.16
N HIS A 248 -25.44 15.04 3.94
CA HIS A 248 -26.34 13.88 3.85
C HIS A 248 -26.46 13.31 2.42
N TYR A 249 -25.38 13.39 1.64
CA TYR A 249 -25.37 12.94 0.25
C TYR A 249 -25.19 11.42 0.19
N ALA A 250 -25.99 10.77 -0.67
CA ALA A 250 -25.99 9.33 -0.85
C ALA A 250 -25.98 9.00 -2.35
N ASN A 251 -25.08 8.11 -2.74
CA ASN A 251 -24.98 7.60 -4.09
C ASN A 251 -24.34 6.20 -4.07
N PRO A 252 -25.10 5.12 -4.31
CA PRO A 252 -24.59 3.75 -4.25
C PRO A 252 -23.68 3.37 -5.42
N ASP A 253 -23.69 4.13 -6.52
CA ASP A 253 -22.96 3.79 -7.75
C ASP A 253 -21.45 3.75 -7.48
N PHE A 254 -20.93 4.61 -6.61
CA PHE A 254 -19.53 4.57 -6.17
C PHE A 254 -19.11 3.21 -5.65
N LEU A 255 -19.97 2.58 -4.83
CA LEU A 255 -19.68 1.27 -4.27
C LEU A 255 -19.78 0.18 -5.34
N PHE A 256 -20.75 0.29 -6.25
CA PHE A 256 -20.89 -0.65 -7.36
C PHE A 256 -19.64 -0.65 -8.26
N HIS A 257 -19.16 0.54 -8.64
CA HIS A 257 -17.95 0.68 -9.45
C HIS A 257 -16.67 0.20 -8.73
N GLN A 258 -16.66 0.23 -7.40
CA GLN A 258 -15.55 -0.31 -6.60
C GLN A 258 -15.56 -1.85 -6.53
N LEU A 259 -16.74 -2.45 -6.39
CA LEU A 259 -16.89 -3.89 -6.14
C LEU A 259 -17.00 -4.72 -7.43
N VAL A 260 -17.60 -4.17 -8.49
CA VAL A 260 -17.93 -4.91 -9.71
C VAL A 260 -16.81 -4.78 -10.74
N PRO A 261 -16.19 -5.90 -11.17
CA PRO A 261 -15.14 -5.88 -12.20
C PRO A 261 -15.69 -5.37 -13.53
N GLY A 262 -14.91 -4.55 -14.25
CA GLY A 262 -15.27 -4.08 -15.58
C GLY A 262 -16.39 -3.04 -15.64
N SER A 263 -16.84 -2.53 -14.48
CA SER A 263 -17.81 -1.43 -14.40
C SER A 263 -17.23 -0.07 -14.86
N GLY A 264 -15.92 0.03 -15.06
CA GLY A 264 -15.24 1.25 -15.47
C GLY A 264 -15.07 2.26 -14.32
N PRO A 265 -14.21 3.28 -14.48
CA PRO A 265 -14.08 4.34 -13.49
C PRO A 265 -15.32 5.23 -13.50
N LEU A 266 -15.85 5.55 -12.32
CA LEU A 266 -16.86 6.59 -12.20
C LEU A 266 -16.15 7.95 -12.31
N LEU A 267 -16.30 8.63 -13.45
CA LEU A 267 -15.73 9.96 -13.65
C LEU A 267 -16.47 10.95 -12.77
N THR A 268 -15.83 11.43 -11.71
CA THR A 268 -16.43 12.39 -10.77
C THR A 268 -16.89 13.70 -11.43
N ALA A 269 -16.37 14.03 -12.61
CA ALA A 269 -16.80 15.16 -13.41
C ALA A 269 -18.22 15.00 -13.99
N ASP A 270 -18.69 13.76 -14.15
CA ASP A 270 -20.02 13.43 -14.68
C ASP A 270 -21.02 13.08 -13.54
N THR A 271 -20.64 13.36 -12.30
CA THR A 271 -21.44 13.06 -11.11
C THR A 271 -21.96 14.31 -10.44
N ASP A 272 -23.10 14.19 -9.77
CA ASP A 272 -23.73 15.25 -8.97
C ASP A 272 -23.16 15.34 -7.55
N ILE A 273 -21.96 14.78 -7.28
CA ILE A 273 -21.38 14.84 -5.94
C ILE A 273 -21.16 16.31 -5.57
N PRO A 274 -21.66 16.76 -4.42
CA PRO A 274 -21.45 18.12 -3.95
C PRO A 274 -20.06 18.29 -3.32
N LEU A 275 -18.98 18.03 -4.07
CA LEU A 275 -17.61 18.29 -3.61
C LEU A 275 -17.36 19.80 -3.52
N ASP A 276 -16.71 20.25 -2.44
CA ASP A 276 -16.33 21.68 -2.31
C ASP A 276 -15.28 22.10 -3.34
N ALA A 277 -14.47 21.14 -3.80
CA ALA A 277 -13.54 21.30 -4.90
C ALA A 277 -13.61 20.08 -5.82
N ALA A 278 -14.28 20.23 -6.97
CA ALA A 278 -14.51 19.14 -7.94
C ALA A 278 -13.20 18.55 -8.51
N ASN A 279 -12.12 19.33 -8.51
CA ASN A 279 -10.79 18.87 -8.94
C ASN A 279 -10.04 18.04 -7.88
N ILE A 280 -10.53 17.97 -6.64
CA ILE A 280 -9.98 17.16 -5.56
C ILE A 280 -10.92 16.00 -5.25
N ASN A 281 -10.88 14.97 -6.10
CA ASN A 281 -11.72 13.77 -6.00
C ASN A 281 -11.10 12.63 -5.16
N VAL A 282 -10.33 13.00 -4.13
CA VAL A 282 -9.67 12.07 -3.22
C VAL A 282 -10.67 11.59 -2.16
N GLY A 283 -10.78 10.29 -1.93
CA GLY A 283 -11.74 9.71 -0.99
C GLY A 283 -11.11 8.70 -0.04
N THR A 284 -11.62 8.60 1.18
CA THR A 284 -11.26 7.47 2.05
C THR A 284 -11.77 6.15 1.47
N GLU A 285 -11.20 5.03 1.92
CA GLU A 285 -11.73 3.69 1.67
C GLU A 285 -13.23 3.55 2.00
N TYR A 286 -13.67 4.31 2.98
CA TYR A 286 -14.99 4.18 3.59
C TYR A 286 -16.02 5.11 2.94
N LEU A 287 -15.58 6.03 2.07
CA LEU A 287 -16.44 6.97 1.39
C LEU A 287 -17.48 6.26 0.51
N PRO A 288 -17.15 5.28 -0.35
CA PRO A 288 -18.16 4.59 -1.16
C PRO A 288 -19.23 3.87 -0.32
N PHE A 289 -18.84 3.31 0.83
CA PHE A 289 -19.76 2.68 1.77
C PHE A 289 -20.63 3.69 2.52
N LEU A 290 -20.09 4.87 2.84
CA LEU A 290 -20.86 5.99 3.38
C LEU A 290 -21.95 6.41 2.39
N LEU A 291 -21.59 6.56 1.11
CA LEU A 291 -22.53 7.00 0.09
C LEU A 291 -23.61 5.95 -0.20
N ALA A 292 -23.30 4.66 -0.08
CA ALA A 292 -24.27 3.59 -0.31
C ALA A 292 -25.21 3.32 0.88
N TRP A 293 -24.67 3.28 2.11
CA TRP A 293 -25.40 2.82 3.30
C TRP A 293 -25.31 3.78 4.50
N GLY A 294 -24.90 5.02 4.27
CA GLY A 294 -24.71 6.01 5.31
C GLY A 294 -23.61 5.64 6.30
N VAL A 295 -23.65 6.26 7.48
CA VAL A 295 -22.67 6.07 8.57
C VAL A 295 -22.48 4.60 8.93
N ARG A 296 -23.56 3.79 8.88
CA ARG A 296 -23.49 2.36 9.17
C ARG A 296 -22.58 1.64 8.17
N GLY A 297 -22.67 1.94 6.87
CA GLY A 297 -21.78 1.38 5.84
C GLY A 297 -20.31 1.74 6.05
N ALA A 298 -20.04 3.00 6.41
CA ALA A 298 -18.68 3.43 6.72
C ALA A 298 -18.09 2.65 7.92
N VAL A 299 -18.86 2.52 9.01
CA VAL A 299 -18.41 1.78 10.20
C VAL A 299 -18.20 0.30 9.89
N THR A 300 -19.13 -0.34 9.17
CA THR A 300 -19.02 -1.77 8.84
C THR A 300 -17.81 -2.05 7.94
N SER A 301 -17.52 -1.19 6.97
CA SER A 301 -16.34 -1.33 6.10
C SER A 301 -15.03 -1.13 6.86
N MET A 302 -14.96 -0.20 7.82
CA MET A 302 -13.81 -0.07 8.73
C MET A 302 -13.55 -1.35 9.52
N VAL A 303 -14.62 -1.93 10.10
CA VAL A 303 -14.54 -3.19 10.84
C VAL A 303 -14.13 -4.34 9.92
N ALA A 304 -14.70 -4.43 8.71
CA ALA A 304 -14.37 -5.46 7.73
C ALA A 304 -12.89 -5.38 7.31
N ALA A 305 -12.35 -4.17 7.08
CA ALA A 305 -10.94 -3.97 6.77
C ALA A 305 -10.03 -4.46 7.91
N TYR A 306 -10.41 -4.18 9.17
CA TYR A 306 -9.70 -4.70 10.33
C TYR A 306 -9.78 -6.23 10.45
N LEU A 307 -10.95 -6.83 10.22
CA LEU A 307 -11.11 -8.30 10.21
C LEU A 307 -10.26 -8.96 9.12
N LEU A 308 -10.15 -8.33 7.94
CA LEU A 308 -9.29 -8.78 6.85
C LEU A 308 -7.80 -8.72 7.25
N LEU A 309 -7.35 -7.64 7.88
CA LEU A 309 -6.00 -7.54 8.46
C LEU A 309 -5.74 -8.65 9.50
N LEU A 310 -6.69 -8.89 10.41
CA LEU A 310 -6.60 -9.96 11.40
C LEU A 310 -6.49 -11.33 10.73
N TRP A 311 -7.26 -11.57 9.67
CA TRP A 311 -7.19 -12.81 8.91
C TRP A 311 -5.82 -12.99 8.27
N CYS A 312 -5.27 -11.96 7.59
CA CYS A 312 -3.92 -12.00 7.04
C CYS A 312 -2.87 -12.28 8.12
N VAL A 313 -2.97 -11.65 9.30
CA VAL A 313 -2.04 -11.88 10.42
C VAL A 313 -2.14 -13.29 10.97
N ARG A 314 -3.35 -13.86 11.08
CA ARG A 314 -3.52 -15.26 11.48
C ARG A 314 -2.86 -16.22 10.48
N ARG A 315 -2.92 -15.91 9.17
CA ARG A 315 -2.24 -16.68 8.12
C ARG A 315 -0.71 -16.63 8.21
N LEU A 316 -0.12 -15.68 8.93
CA LEU A 316 1.33 -15.63 9.18
C LEU A 316 1.80 -16.59 10.28
N ARG A 317 0.91 -17.08 11.15
CA ARG A 317 1.28 -17.88 12.33
C ARG A 317 1.87 -19.27 12.06
N PRO A 318 1.52 -20.00 10.97
CA PRO A 318 2.06 -21.34 10.68
C PRO A 318 3.56 -21.39 10.33
N GLY A 319 4.31 -20.30 10.54
CA GLY A 319 5.73 -20.21 10.19
C GLY A 319 6.04 -19.16 9.10
N VAL A 320 5.26 -18.07 9.07
CA VAL A 320 5.42 -16.96 8.12
C VAL A 320 5.51 -17.46 6.67
N PRO A 321 4.46 -18.13 6.14
CA PRO A 321 4.47 -18.57 4.74
C PRO A 321 4.62 -17.38 3.81
N LEU A 322 5.37 -17.54 2.71
CA LEU A 322 5.71 -16.44 1.80
C LEU A 322 4.46 -15.76 1.22
N PHE A 323 3.51 -16.55 0.74
CA PHE A 323 2.28 -16.01 0.16
C PHE A 323 1.37 -15.38 1.22
N GLY A 324 1.38 -15.89 2.45
CA GLY A 324 0.71 -15.24 3.58
C GLY A 324 1.35 -13.87 3.92
N LEU A 325 2.69 -13.77 3.80
CA LEU A 325 3.42 -12.51 3.93
C LEU A 325 3.04 -11.51 2.84
N LEU A 326 2.96 -11.94 1.58
CA LEU A 326 2.53 -11.08 0.47
C LEU A 326 1.09 -10.58 0.66
N MET A 327 0.17 -11.44 1.09
CA MET A 327 -1.20 -11.04 1.43
C MET A 327 -1.21 -9.99 2.53
N PHE A 328 -0.47 -10.24 3.62
CA PHE A 328 -0.38 -9.28 4.73
C PHE A 328 0.21 -7.94 4.27
N LEU A 329 1.32 -7.95 3.53
CA LEU A 329 1.97 -6.74 3.03
C LEU A 329 1.02 -5.91 2.17
N ARG A 330 0.25 -6.56 1.28
CA ARG A 330 -0.72 -5.88 0.44
C ARG A 330 -1.79 -5.20 1.28
N ILE A 331 -2.45 -5.96 2.17
CA ILE A 331 -3.56 -5.44 2.98
C ILE A 331 -3.07 -4.40 4.00
N ALA A 332 -1.90 -4.58 4.60
CA ALA A 332 -1.30 -3.59 5.48
C ALA A 332 -1.00 -2.29 4.73
N TYR A 333 -0.44 -2.36 3.53
CA TYR A 333 -0.18 -1.19 2.69
C TYR A 333 -1.48 -0.45 2.34
N VAL A 334 -2.48 -1.13 1.79
CA VAL A 334 -3.73 -0.46 1.41
C VAL A 334 -4.52 0.03 2.62
N SER A 335 -4.34 -0.60 3.79
CA SER A 335 -4.86 -0.10 5.07
C SER A 335 -4.20 1.21 5.48
N MET A 336 -2.90 1.37 5.26
CA MET A 336 -2.21 2.62 5.52
C MET A 336 -2.64 3.74 4.58
N MET A 337 -3.00 3.38 3.34
CA MET A 337 -3.52 4.31 2.34
C MET A 337 -5.03 4.54 2.43
N SER A 338 -5.74 3.87 3.36
CA SER A 338 -7.20 3.99 3.52
C SER A 338 -7.73 5.39 3.79
N PRO A 339 -6.98 6.35 4.38
CA PRO A 339 -7.44 7.74 4.46
C PRO A 339 -7.38 8.47 3.12
N PHE A 340 -6.63 7.94 2.15
CA PHE A 340 -6.32 8.63 0.91
C PHE A 340 -7.05 8.03 -0.31
N ALA A 341 -7.17 6.71 -0.42
CA ALA A 341 -7.76 6.11 -1.61
C ALA A 341 -8.52 4.81 -1.31
N PRO A 342 -9.68 4.58 -1.96
CA PRO A 342 -10.40 3.32 -1.87
C PRO A 342 -9.70 2.25 -2.70
N GLN A 343 -8.99 1.36 -2.02
CA GLN A 343 -8.22 0.27 -2.60
C GLN A 343 -8.48 -1.08 -1.92
N ILE A 344 -8.77 -1.17 -0.63
CA ILE A 344 -8.93 -2.44 0.11
C ILE A 344 -9.96 -3.33 -0.56
N PHE A 345 -11.16 -2.81 -0.84
CA PHE A 345 -12.29 -3.60 -1.32
C PHE A 345 -12.40 -3.73 -2.85
N ILE A 346 -11.40 -3.25 -3.60
CA ILE A 346 -11.43 -3.37 -5.06
C ILE A 346 -11.21 -4.82 -5.49
N TRP A 347 -11.79 -5.19 -6.63
CA TRP A 347 -11.66 -6.53 -7.21
C TRP A 347 -10.21 -7.01 -7.33
N MET A 348 -9.30 -6.15 -7.79
CA MET A 348 -7.88 -6.49 -7.98
C MET A 348 -7.22 -6.97 -6.67
N ASN A 349 -7.60 -6.43 -5.51
CA ASN A 349 -7.07 -6.90 -4.24
C ASN A 349 -7.66 -8.27 -3.86
N GLY A 350 -8.96 -8.47 -4.06
CA GLY A 350 -9.58 -9.79 -3.91
C GLY A 350 -8.91 -10.84 -4.79
N GLY A 351 -8.70 -10.53 -6.07
CA GLY A 351 -7.98 -11.37 -7.03
C GLY A 351 -6.56 -11.68 -6.61
N PHE A 352 -5.81 -10.69 -6.08
CA PHE A 352 -4.47 -10.91 -5.56
C PHE A 352 -4.44 -11.85 -4.34
N LEU A 353 -5.40 -11.73 -3.42
CA LEU A 353 -5.51 -12.63 -2.27
C LEU A 353 -5.80 -14.06 -2.71
N VAL A 354 -6.74 -14.24 -3.66
CA VAL A 354 -7.05 -15.55 -4.25
C VAL A 354 -5.81 -16.12 -4.95
N LEU A 355 -5.10 -15.31 -5.74
CA LEU A 355 -3.87 -15.73 -6.40
C LEU A 355 -2.82 -16.20 -5.40
N CYS A 356 -2.61 -15.48 -4.29
CA CYS A 356 -1.68 -15.91 -3.24
C CYS A 356 -2.07 -17.26 -2.63
N LEU A 357 -3.38 -17.50 -2.41
CA LEU A 357 -3.86 -18.79 -1.91
C LEU A 357 -3.63 -19.92 -2.93
N LEU A 358 -3.85 -19.65 -4.22
CA LEU A 358 -3.58 -20.60 -5.30
C LEU A 358 -2.08 -20.91 -5.43
N LEU A 359 -1.22 -19.90 -5.39
CA LEU A 359 0.24 -20.08 -5.42
C LEU A 359 0.73 -20.86 -4.19
N GLN A 360 0.12 -20.64 -3.03
CA GLN A 360 0.40 -21.42 -1.83
C GLN A 360 -0.01 -22.89 -1.98
N LEU A 361 -1.16 -23.16 -2.60
CA LEU A 361 -1.60 -24.52 -2.93
C LEU A 361 -0.62 -25.19 -3.90
N LEU A 362 -0.23 -24.50 -4.98
CA LEU A 362 0.74 -24.99 -5.96
C LEU A 362 2.09 -25.34 -5.32
N ALA A 363 2.58 -24.49 -4.41
CA ALA A 363 3.80 -24.78 -3.65
C ALA A 363 3.65 -26.02 -2.76
N GLY A 364 2.46 -26.28 -2.22
CA GLY A 364 2.14 -27.49 -1.46
C GLY A 364 2.16 -28.77 -2.30
N LEU A 365 1.72 -28.68 -3.57
CA LEU A 365 1.65 -29.80 -4.51
C LEU A 365 3.00 -30.22 -5.10
N LEU A 366 4.01 -29.33 -5.10
CA LEU A 366 5.35 -29.66 -5.59
C LEU A 366 6.06 -30.67 -4.66
N PRO A 367 6.92 -31.57 -5.18
CA PRO A 367 7.68 -32.52 -4.35
C PRO A 367 8.74 -31.85 -3.47
N ASN A 368 9.09 -32.42 -2.30
CA ASN A 368 10.20 -31.92 -1.45
C ASN A 368 11.48 -32.63 -1.85
N ARG A 369 12.45 -31.90 -2.38
CA ARG A 369 13.77 -32.47 -2.68
C ARG A 369 14.70 -32.52 -1.45
N HIS A 370 14.41 -31.74 -0.40
CA HIS A 370 15.19 -31.71 0.85
C HIS A 370 14.98 -32.90 1.79
N LEU A 371 14.06 -33.82 1.47
CA LEU A 371 13.91 -35.07 2.23
C LEU A 371 14.84 -36.18 1.73
N LEU A 372 15.61 -35.94 0.66
CA LEU A 372 16.38 -36.99 -0.03
C LEU A 372 17.89 -36.82 0.00
N LEU A 373 18.44 -35.70 0.52
CA LEU A 373 19.88 -35.48 0.58
C LEU A 373 20.30 -34.83 1.91
N PRO A 374 21.30 -35.37 2.63
CA PRO A 374 21.92 -34.68 3.76
C PRO A 374 22.62 -33.43 3.24
N VAL A 375 22.24 -32.27 3.76
CA VAL A 375 22.84 -30.98 3.40
C VAL A 375 24.18 -30.86 4.15
N PRO A 376 25.34 -30.75 3.47
CA PRO A 376 26.58 -30.39 4.14
C PRO A 376 26.49 -28.93 4.62
N PRO A 377 27.17 -28.56 5.72
CA PRO A 377 27.14 -27.20 6.24
C PRO A 377 27.72 -26.24 5.20
N ASP A 378 26.89 -25.30 4.73
CA ASP A 378 27.29 -24.25 3.79
C ASP A 378 28.13 -23.20 4.56
N PRO A 379 29.39 -22.95 4.19
CA PRO A 379 30.17 -21.86 4.76
C PRO A 379 29.82 -20.55 4.05
N LEU A 380 29.51 -19.51 4.83
CA LEU A 380 29.37 -18.09 4.43
C LEU A 380 27.98 -17.63 3.95
N ASP A 381 27.01 -17.63 4.86
CA ASP A 381 25.76 -16.86 4.75
C ASP A 381 25.89 -15.52 5.51
N GLU A 382 26.84 -14.68 5.07
CA GLU A 382 26.82 -13.26 5.45
C GLU A 382 25.80 -12.53 4.58
N PHE A 383 24.67 -12.16 5.18
CA PHE A 383 23.91 -11.00 4.72
C PHE A 383 24.89 -9.86 4.42
N PRO A 384 24.82 -9.17 3.27
CA PRO A 384 25.78 -8.12 2.97
C PRO A 384 25.73 -7.07 4.08
N ALA A 385 26.83 -6.98 4.84
CA ALA A 385 27.15 -5.79 5.59
C ALA A 385 27.28 -4.67 4.56
N TRP A 386 26.26 -3.81 4.48
CA TRP A 386 26.36 -2.57 3.72
C TRP A 386 27.60 -1.81 4.19
N PRO A 387 28.36 -1.17 3.28
CA PRO A 387 29.66 -0.61 3.59
C PRO A 387 29.54 0.39 4.74
N THR A 388 30.16 0.04 5.86
CA THR A 388 30.43 0.97 6.95
C THR A 388 31.47 1.95 6.44
N THR A 389 31.07 3.20 6.25
CA THR A 389 32.01 4.32 6.26
C THR A 389 32.55 4.49 7.68
N THR A 390 33.45 3.61 8.09
CA THR A 390 34.40 3.93 9.15
C THR A 390 35.43 4.88 8.55
N LYS A 391 35.12 6.17 8.55
CA LYS A 391 36.17 7.17 8.69
C LYS A 391 36.48 7.27 10.18
N SER A 392 37.58 6.64 10.58
CA SER A 392 38.32 6.98 11.77
C SER A 392 38.80 8.43 11.68
N ILE A 393 38.43 9.26 12.67
CA ILE A 393 39.35 10.21 13.32
C ILE A 393 39.11 10.05 14.81
#